data_AF-A0A150N6L9-F1
#
_entry.id   AF-A0A150N6L9-F1
#
_cell.length_a   1.000
_cell.length_b   1.000
_cell.length_c   1.000
_cell.angle_alpha   90.00
_cell.angle_beta   90.00
_cell.angle_gamma   90.00
#
_symmetry.space_group_name_H-M   'P 1'
#
loop_
_entity.id
_entity.type
_entity.pdbx_description
1 polymer ?
#
loop_
_entity_poly.entity_id
_entity_poly.type
_entity_poly.pdbx_seq_one_letter_code
_entity_poly.pdbx_strand_id
1 'polypeptide(L)'
;MIVEAYEVSNGTYGYPRVKAYILREYGWRINHKCIYRLMKRMNLQAKIRRKKQVYRKGSERITVPNVLNRQFTASKPNEKWVTDITYLFFHT
;
A
#
# COMPACT_ATOMS: atom_id res chain seq x y z
N MET A 1 -20.47 -19.99 12.21
CA MET A 1 -19.01 -20.22 12.01
C MET A 1 -18.44 -19.62 10.72
N ILE A 2 -18.37 -20.32 9.56
CA ILE A 2 -17.67 -19.76 8.36
C ILE A 2 -18.43 -18.58 7.75
N VAL A 3 -19.73 -18.75 7.46
CA VAL A 3 -20.58 -17.68 6.93
C VAL A 3 -20.63 -16.51 7.91
N GLU A 4 -20.81 -16.79 9.20
CA GLU A 4 -20.79 -15.79 10.25
C GLU A 4 -19.47 -15.00 10.32
N ALA A 5 -18.31 -15.67 10.30
CA ALA A 5 -17.00 -15.00 10.24
C ALA A 5 -16.87 -14.12 9.00
N TYR A 6 -17.47 -14.56 7.88
CA TYR A 6 -17.51 -13.79 6.65
C TYR A 6 -18.40 -12.55 6.82
N GLU A 7 -19.63 -12.68 7.30
CA GLU A 7 -20.56 -11.57 7.52
C GLU A 7 -20.07 -10.55 8.56
N VAL A 8 -19.55 -11.01 9.70
CA VAL A 8 -18.96 -10.15 10.75
C VAL A 8 -17.78 -9.34 10.19
N SER A 9 -17.04 -9.91 9.24
CA SER A 9 -15.95 -9.19 8.56
C SER A 9 -16.39 -8.34 7.36
N ASN A 10 -17.70 -8.24 7.10
CA ASN A 10 -18.28 -7.70 5.87
C ASN A 10 -17.66 -8.28 4.59
N GLY A 11 -17.33 -9.57 4.63
CA GLY A 11 -16.70 -10.33 3.57
C GLY A 11 -15.22 -10.07 3.35
N THR A 12 -14.53 -9.32 4.23
CA THR A 12 -13.09 -9.05 4.07
C THR A 12 -12.21 -10.22 4.49
N TYR A 13 -12.74 -11.19 5.24
CA TYR A 13 -11.97 -12.34 5.71
C TYR A 13 -11.89 -13.44 4.64
N GLY A 14 -10.66 -13.76 4.23
CA GLY A 14 -10.35 -15.01 3.53
C GLY A 14 -10.17 -16.18 4.49
N TYR A 15 -9.99 -17.39 3.95
CA TYR A 15 -9.85 -18.62 4.74
C TYR A 15 -8.81 -18.58 5.88
N PRO A 16 -7.67 -17.85 5.79
CA PRO A 16 -6.74 -17.76 6.92
C PRO A 16 -7.33 -17.00 8.10
N ARG A 17 -8.05 -15.89 7.84
CA ARG A 17 -8.71 -15.10 8.89
C ARG A 17 -9.95 -15.78 9.43
N VAL A 18 -10.71 -16.47 8.58
CA VAL A 18 -11.81 -17.32 9.04
C VAL A 18 -11.31 -18.43 9.96
N LYS A 19 -10.15 -19.04 9.68
CA LYS A 19 -9.50 -20.00 10.62
C LYS A 19 -9.20 -19.35 11.96
N ALA A 20 -8.60 -18.17 11.96
CA ALA A 20 -8.26 -17.45 13.19
C ALA A 20 -9.51 -17.09 13.99
N TYR A 21 -10.57 -16.62 13.33
CA TYR A 21 -11.88 -16.36 13.94
C TYR A 21 -12.45 -17.63 14.57
N ILE A 22 -12.47 -18.75 13.84
CA ILE A 22 -13.02 -20.01 14.35
C ILE A 22 -12.24 -20.52 15.57
N LEU A 23 -10.92 -20.40 15.55
CA LEU A 23 -10.08 -20.75 16.68
C LEU A 23 -10.35 -19.86 17.89
N ARG A 24 -10.57 -18.56 17.68
CA ARG A 24 -10.80 -17.59 18.76
C ARG A 24 -12.20 -17.75 19.38
N GLU A 25 -13.23 -17.79 18.56
CA GLU A 25 -14.62 -17.76 19.03
C GLU A 25 -15.14 -19.12 19.50
N TYR A 26 -14.60 -20.22 18.96
CA TYR A 26 -15.08 -21.57 19.27
C TYR A 26 -14.00 -22.52 19.79
N GLY A 27 -12.73 -22.10 19.82
CA GLY A 27 -11.62 -22.96 20.24
C GLY A 27 -11.25 -24.07 19.25
N TRP A 28 -11.87 -24.12 18.07
CA TRP A 28 -11.72 -25.25 17.15
C TRP A 28 -10.48 -25.12 16.26
N ARG A 29 -9.60 -26.13 16.33
CA ARG A 29 -8.39 -26.22 15.50
C ARG A 29 -8.68 -26.92 14.18
N ILE A 30 -9.23 -26.18 13.22
CA ILE A 30 -9.51 -26.70 11.87
C ILE A 30 -8.33 -26.41 10.93
N ASN A 31 -7.99 -27.38 10.09
CA ASN A 31 -7.01 -27.19 9.02
C ASN A 31 -7.50 -26.12 8.02
N HIS A 32 -6.62 -25.18 7.67
CA HIS A 32 -6.90 -24.11 6.71
C HIS A 32 -7.38 -24.62 5.35
N LYS A 33 -6.91 -25.80 4.90
CA LYS A 33 -7.37 -26.44 3.64
C LYS A 33 -8.85 -26.84 3.70
N CYS A 34 -9.33 -27.27 4.86
CA CYS A 34 -10.75 -27.60 5.04
C CYS A 34 -11.61 -26.35 4.90
N ILE A 35 -11.24 -25.28 5.61
CA ILE A 35 -11.93 -23.98 5.54
C ILE A 35 -11.92 -23.44 4.11
N TYR A 36 -10.78 -23.50 3.41
CA TYR A 36 -10.70 -23.11 2.01
C TYR A 36 -11.68 -23.88 1.12
N ARG A 37 -11.74 -25.22 1.23
CA ARG A 37 -12.68 -26.04 0.45
C ARG A 37 -14.14 -25.71 0.78
N LEU A 38 -14.47 -25.47 2.05
CA LEU A 38 -15.81 -25.11 2.48
C LEU A 38 -16.22 -23.73 1.95
N MET A 39 -15.36 -22.73 2.10
CA MET A 39 -15.59 -21.40 1.52
C MET A 39 -15.78 -21.47 0.00
N LYS A 40 -14.96 -22.27 -0.70
CA LYS A 40 -15.10 -22.48 -2.15
C LYS A 40 -16.43 -23.14 -2.52
N ARG A 41 -16.87 -24.17 -1.78
CA ARG A 41 -18.18 -24.83 -1.99
C ARG A 41 -19.36 -23.87 -1.74
N MET A 42 -19.19 -22.93 -0.81
CA MET A 42 -20.18 -21.90 -0.47
C MET A 42 -20.08 -20.65 -1.37
N ASN A 43 -19.18 -20.65 -2.37
CA ASN A 43 -18.89 -19.51 -3.23
C ASN A 43 -18.52 -18.21 -2.46
N LEU A 44 -17.86 -18.34 -1.32
CA LEU A 44 -17.39 -17.23 -0.49
C LEU A 44 -15.95 -16.88 -0.83
N GLN A 45 -15.70 -15.61 -1.16
CA GLN A 45 -14.37 -15.07 -1.44
C GLN A 45 -14.16 -13.74 -0.73
N ALA A 46 -12.93 -13.51 -0.26
CA ALA A 46 -12.60 -12.26 0.42
C ALA A 46 -12.75 -11.07 -0.53
N LYS A 47 -13.48 -10.04 -0.09
CA LYS A 47 -13.58 -8.73 -0.76
C LYS A 47 -12.23 -8.01 -0.61
N ILE A 48 -11.39 -8.11 -1.63
CA ILE A 48 -10.09 -7.45 -1.66
C ILE A 48 -10.25 -6.06 -2.28
N ARG A 49 -9.78 -5.01 -1.58
CA ARG A 49 -9.73 -3.65 -2.15
C ARG A 49 -8.79 -3.65 -3.36
N ARG A 50 -9.26 -3.12 -4.49
CA ARG A 50 -8.42 -2.91 -5.67
C ARG A 50 -7.17 -2.10 -5.29
N LYS A 51 -5.98 -2.61 -5.63
CA LYS A 51 -4.71 -1.91 -5.40
C LYS A 51 -4.79 -0.53 -6.08
N LYS A 52 -4.50 0.55 -5.33
CA LYS A 52 -4.41 1.91 -5.90
C LYS A 52 -3.37 1.88 -7.01
N GLN A 53 -3.71 2.38 -8.19
CA GLN A 53 -2.72 2.56 -9.25
C GLN A 53 -1.62 3.49 -8.73
N VAL A 54 -0.37 3.07 -8.89
CA VAL A 54 0.78 3.92 -8.60
C VAL A 54 0.73 5.07 -9.59
N TYR A 55 0.66 6.29 -9.09
CA TYR A 55 0.75 7.49 -9.92
C TYR A 55 2.09 7.42 -10.66
N ARG A 56 2.05 7.22 -11.97
CA ARG A 56 3.21 7.47 -12.82
C ARG A 56 3.33 8.98 -12.91
N LYS A 57 4.44 9.56 -12.42
CA LYS A 57 4.77 10.97 -12.70
C LYS A 57 4.57 11.16 -14.21
N GLY A 58 3.63 12.03 -14.59
CA GLY A 58 3.55 12.50 -15.97
C GLY A 58 4.89 13.10 -16.37
N SER A 59 5.18 13.16 -17.67
CA SER A 59 6.30 13.95 -18.15
C SER A 59 6.14 15.37 -17.61
N GLU A 60 7.11 15.84 -16.82
CA GLU A 60 7.20 17.24 -16.42
C GLU A 60 7.23 18.05 -17.73
N ARG A 61 6.16 18.80 -18.01
CA ARG A 61 6.01 19.52 -19.29
C ARG A 61 6.94 20.72 -19.42
N ILE A 62 7.61 21.13 -18.35
CA ILE A 62 8.45 22.31 -18.31
C ILE A 62 9.81 21.92 -17.74
N THR A 63 10.70 21.49 -18.62
CA THR A 63 12.13 21.42 -18.32
C THR A 63 12.71 22.81 -18.56
N VAL A 64 13.00 23.55 -17.49
CA VAL A 64 13.77 24.79 -17.60
C VAL A 64 15.23 24.46 -17.93
N PRO A 65 15.90 25.22 -18.80
CA PRO A 65 17.31 24.98 -19.09
C PRO A 65 18.15 25.20 -17.84
N ASN A 66 19.08 24.27 -17.57
CA ASN A 66 20.06 24.42 -16.49
C ASN A 66 21.11 25.46 -16.86
N VAL A 67 20.85 26.72 -16.52
CA VAL A 67 21.74 27.86 -16.82
C VAL A 67 23.08 27.75 -16.09
N LEU A 68 23.10 27.18 -14.88
CA LEU A 68 24.32 27.04 -14.09
C LEU A 68 25.28 26.00 -14.67
N ASN A 69 24.74 24.88 -15.17
CA ASN A 69 25.48 23.79 -15.80
C ASN A 69 26.77 23.37 -15.07
N ARG A 70 26.69 23.23 -13.74
CA ARG A 70 27.80 22.88 -12.83
C ARG A 70 28.99 23.87 -12.83
N GLN A 71 28.82 25.08 -13.38
CA GLN A 71 29.81 26.14 -13.25
C GLN A 71 29.61 26.92 -11.95
N PHE A 72 30.23 26.45 -10.87
CA PHE A 72 30.11 27.06 -9.55
C PHE A 72 31.06 28.24 -9.31
N THR A 73 32.13 28.37 -10.10
CA THR A 73 33.11 29.45 -9.95
C THR A 73 32.52 30.79 -10.39
N ALA A 74 32.63 31.83 -9.57
CA ALA A 74 32.25 33.21 -9.89
C ALA A 74 33.45 34.15 -9.72
N SER A 75 33.53 35.20 -10.53
CA SER A 75 34.60 36.20 -10.49
C SER A 75 34.28 37.33 -9.51
N LYS A 76 32.99 37.60 -9.27
CA LYS A 76 32.50 38.60 -8.31
C LYS A 76 31.33 38.05 -7.48
N PRO A 77 31.06 38.63 -6.30
CA PRO A 77 29.84 38.33 -5.55
C PRO A 77 28.58 38.56 -6.39
N ASN A 78 27.52 37.80 -6.09
CA ASN A 78 26.18 37.92 -6.70
C ASN A 78 26.06 37.56 -8.20
N GLU A 79 27.06 36.95 -8.82
CA GLU A 79 26.99 36.52 -10.23
C GLU A 79 26.20 35.21 -10.43
N LYS A 80 26.09 34.38 -9.38
CA LYS A 80 25.43 33.06 -9.42
C LYS A 80 24.66 32.81 -8.14
N TRP A 81 23.38 32.47 -8.28
CA TRP A 81 22.48 32.17 -7.17
C TRP A 81 21.86 30.80 -7.39
N VAL A 82 21.92 29.93 -6.38
CA VAL A 82 21.37 28.57 -6.41
C VAL A 82 20.62 28.36 -5.11
N THR A 83 19.46 27.72 -5.20
CA THR A 83 18.64 27.37 -4.04
C THR A 83 18.23 25.91 -4.15
N ASP A 84 18.51 25.13 -3.11
CA ASP A 84 18.09 23.73 -3.01
C ASP A 84 17.06 23.56 -1.89
N ILE A 85 16.07 22.71 -2.11
CA ILE A 85 15.08 22.33 -1.11
C ILE A 85 15.51 21.01 -0.48
N THR A 86 15.74 21.00 0.82
CA THR A 86 15.98 19.78 1.59
C THR A 86 14.77 19.47 2.45
N TYR A 87 14.18 18.29 2.25
CA TYR A 87 13.08 17.82 3.07
C TYR A 87 13.62 17.23 4.38
N LEU A 88 13.10 17.72 5.51
CA LEU A 88 13.35 17.12 6.82
C LEU A 88 12.17 16.23 7.18
N PHE A 89 12.43 14.93 7.32
CA PHE A 89 11.41 13.97 7.73
C PHE A 89 11.43 13.84 9.25
N PHE A 90 10.34 14.22 9.90
CA PHE A 90 10.14 13.98 11.31
C PHE A 90 9.41 12.66 11.49
N HIS A 91 9.96 11.75 12.30
CA HIS A 91 9.24 10.57 12.75
C HIS A 91 8.24 11.01 13.83
N THR A 92 6.95 10.90 13.53
CA THR A 92 5.86 11.01 14.52
C THR A 92 5.45 9.61 14.95
#